data_AF-A0A945XCV4-F1
#
_entry.id   AF-A0A945XCV4-F1
#
_cell.length_a   1.000
_cell.length_b   1.000
_cell.length_c   1.000
_cell.angle_alpha   90.00
_cell.angle_beta   90.00
_cell.angle_gamma   90.00
#
_symmetry.space_group_name_H-M   'P 1'
#
loop_
_entity.id
_entity.type
_entity.pdbx_description
1 polymer ?
#
loop_
_entity_poly.entity_id
_entity_poly.type
_entity_poly.pdbx_seq_one_letter_code
_entity_poly.pdbx_strand_id
1 'polypeptide(L)'
;MTKFKPGPGRDITDILFEAEIVNFAGDCDYDEGQAEIELSVQIRVERGPANKGRDVAFEYFVAFPKYQTQSEGKSVFNVVGAFEGNRTRMIYRDDLEMTIPVKVPTDGAALEIILGFQLTPEELKFNRSRKQR
;
A
#
# COMPACT_ATOMS: atom_id res chain seq x y z
N MET A 1 1.44 7.82 -3.10
CA MET A 1 0.14 8.32 -3.59
C MET A 1 -0.15 9.68 -3.01
N THR A 2 -0.86 10.53 -3.74
CA THR A 2 -1.41 11.79 -3.23
C THR A 2 -2.94 11.70 -3.15
N LYS A 3 -3.52 12.01 -1.99
CA LYS A 3 -4.98 12.06 -1.76
C LYS A 3 -5.46 13.51 -1.75
N PHE A 4 -6.55 13.79 -2.46
CA PHE A 4 -7.13 15.14 -2.57
C PHE A 4 -8.47 15.23 -1.85
N LYS A 5 -8.85 16.43 -1.45
CA LYS A 5 -10.22 16.70 -1.01
C LYS A 5 -11.20 16.50 -2.19
N PRO A 6 -12.48 16.17 -1.92
CA PRO A 6 -13.49 16.10 -2.98
C PRO A 6 -13.57 17.40 -3.79
N GLY A 7 -13.81 17.26 -5.10
CA GLY A 7 -13.90 18.39 -6.04
C GLY A 7 -12.83 18.37 -7.13
N PRO A 8 -12.91 19.31 -8.09
CA PRO A 8 -12.06 19.34 -9.28
C PRO A 8 -10.64 19.87 -9.03
N GLY A 9 -10.41 20.48 -7.86
CA GLY A 9 -9.10 21.02 -7.48
C GLY A 9 -8.04 19.92 -7.38
N ARG A 10 -6.89 20.15 -8.02
CA ARG A 10 -5.75 19.21 -8.09
C ARG A 10 -4.42 19.93 -7.88
N ASP A 11 -4.42 21.06 -7.18
CA ASP A 11 -3.19 21.77 -6.81
C ASP A 11 -2.70 21.35 -5.42
N ILE A 12 -1.51 21.85 -5.03
CA ILE A 12 -0.88 21.50 -3.75
C ILE A 12 -1.72 21.87 -2.53
N THR A 13 -2.62 22.85 -2.65
CA THR A 13 -3.51 23.33 -1.58
C THR A 13 -4.72 22.42 -1.37
N ASP A 14 -5.02 21.54 -2.32
CA ASP A 14 -6.12 20.57 -2.26
C ASP A 14 -5.70 19.20 -1.70
N ILE A 15 -4.41 19.01 -1.43
CA ILE A 15 -3.86 17.75 -0.90
C ILE A 15 -4.33 17.55 0.54
N LEU A 16 -4.99 16.42 0.80
CA LEU A 16 -5.30 15.95 2.14
C LEU A 16 -4.08 15.30 2.79
N PHE A 17 -3.42 14.37 2.09
CA PHE A 17 -2.19 13.77 2.55
C PHE A 17 -1.46 13.09 1.39
N GLU A 18 -0.19 12.80 1.61
CA GLU A 18 0.64 11.98 0.73
C GLU A 18 1.08 10.74 1.51
N ALA A 19 0.98 9.57 0.89
CA ALA A 19 1.42 8.31 1.48
C ALA A 19 2.49 7.66 0.59
N GLU A 20 3.54 7.15 1.20
CA GLU A 20 4.69 6.54 0.53
C GLU A 20 5.04 5.23 1.23
N ILE A 21 5.13 4.13 0.48
CA ILE A 21 5.74 2.90 1.00
C ILE A 21 7.24 3.17 1.05
N VAL A 22 7.77 3.30 2.26
CA VAL A 22 9.16 3.73 2.49
C VAL A 22 10.09 2.57 2.81
N ASN A 23 9.53 1.45 3.27
CA ASN A 23 10.29 0.24 3.53
C ASN A 23 9.37 -0.98 3.46
N PHE A 24 9.94 -2.12 3.08
CA PHE A 24 9.30 -3.42 3.21
C PHE A 24 10.39 -4.45 3.53
N ALA A 25 10.05 -5.42 4.36
CA ALA A 25 10.89 -6.57 4.65
C ALA A 25 9.99 -7.80 4.61
N GLY A 26 10.43 -8.85 3.95
CA GLY A 26 9.69 -10.10 3.91
C GLY A 26 10.61 -11.29 4.09
N ASP A 27 10.07 -12.32 4.72
CA ASP A 27 10.67 -13.64 4.81
C ASP A 27 9.68 -14.66 4.22
N CYS A 28 10.22 -15.79 3.76
CA CYS A 28 9.42 -16.82 3.11
C CYS A 28 9.97 -18.19 3.48
N ASP A 29 9.20 -18.94 4.25
CA ASP A 29 9.51 -20.33 4.60
C ASP A 29 8.65 -21.31 3.79
N TYR A 30 9.20 -22.49 3.53
CA TYR A 30 8.55 -23.53 2.76
C TYR A 30 8.34 -24.76 3.62
N ASP A 31 7.07 -25.09 3.83
CA ASP A 31 6.70 -26.32 4.51
C ASP A 31 5.58 -27.06 3.76
N GLU A 32 5.72 -28.38 3.64
CA GLU A 32 4.70 -29.31 3.11
C GLU A 32 3.89 -28.85 1.86
N GLY A 33 4.52 -28.14 0.91
CA GLY A 33 3.84 -27.66 -0.32
C GLY A 33 3.10 -26.33 -0.15
N GLN A 34 3.44 -25.57 0.88
CA GLN A 34 2.98 -24.22 1.14
C GLN A 34 4.18 -23.30 1.32
N ALA A 35 3.97 -22.03 0.99
CA ALA A 35 4.90 -20.95 1.26
C ALA A 35 4.26 -20.05 2.31
N GLU A 36 4.90 -19.94 3.47
CA GLU A 36 4.52 -19.03 4.54
C GLU A 36 5.31 -17.73 4.36
N ILE A 37 4.59 -16.64 4.13
CA ILE A 37 5.16 -15.34 3.81
C ILE A 37 4.88 -14.42 4.98
N GLU A 38 5.95 -13.97 5.63
CA GLU A 38 5.91 -12.88 6.60
C GLU A 38 6.30 -11.59 5.89
N LEU A 39 5.50 -10.52 6.04
CA LEU A 39 5.77 -9.24 5.38
C LEU A 39 5.51 -8.07 6.32
N SER A 40 6.58 -7.34 6.67
CA SER A 40 6.53 -6.04 7.34
C SER A 40 6.56 -4.91 6.32
N VAL A 41 5.49 -4.12 6.23
CA VAL A 41 5.38 -2.94 5.37
C VAL A 41 5.40 -1.67 6.21
N GLN A 42 6.20 -0.67 5.81
CA GLN A 42 6.18 0.66 6.40
C GLN A 42 5.70 1.71 5.41
N ILE A 43 4.68 2.45 5.80
CA ILE A 43 4.07 3.51 5.01
C ILE A 43 4.22 4.83 5.75
N ARG A 44 4.96 5.77 5.16
CA ARG A 44 5.01 7.15 5.64
C ARG A 44 3.79 7.90 5.12
N VAL A 45 3.11 8.63 6.00
CA VAL A 45 2.02 9.53 5.62
C VAL A 45 2.37 10.94 6.04
N GLU A 46 2.31 11.89 5.11
CA GLU A 46 2.55 13.31 5.32
C GLU A 46 1.24 14.10 5.15
N ARG A 47 0.93 14.98 6.11
CA ARG A 47 -0.29 15.77 6.12
C ARG A 47 -0.22 16.89 5.10
N GLY A 48 -1.23 16.97 4.24
CA GLY A 48 -1.41 18.07 3.31
C GLY A 48 -2.13 19.28 3.91
N PRO A 49 -2.03 20.45 3.26
CA PRO A 49 -2.63 21.71 3.74
C PRO A 49 -4.16 21.68 3.79
N ALA A 50 -4.81 20.84 2.97
CA ALA A 50 -6.26 20.71 2.91
C ALA A 50 -6.84 19.88 4.05
N ASN A 51 -6.02 19.06 4.71
CA ASN A 51 -6.50 18.16 5.77
C ASN A 51 -6.63 18.87 7.11
N LYS A 52 -7.77 19.54 7.29
CA LYS A 52 -8.14 20.21 8.54
C LYS A 52 -8.61 19.23 9.62
N GLY A 53 -9.28 18.14 9.22
CA GLY A 53 -9.77 17.09 10.12
C GLY A 53 -8.66 16.24 10.74
N ARG A 54 -7.51 16.16 10.04
CA ARG A 54 -6.33 15.38 10.41
C ARG A 54 -6.52 13.87 10.32
N ASP A 55 -7.65 13.44 9.76
CA ASP A 55 -7.94 12.05 9.48
C ASP A 55 -7.18 11.57 8.24
N VAL A 56 -6.88 10.27 8.23
CA VAL A 56 -6.21 9.56 7.16
C VAL A 56 -7.00 8.28 6.91
N ALA A 57 -7.38 8.07 5.66
CA ALA A 57 -8.03 6.84 5.20
C ALA A 57 -7.55 6.51 3.79
N PHE A 58 -6.89 5.37 3.62
CA PHE A 58 -6.45 4.88 2.32
C PHE A 58 -6.35 3.36 2.32
N GLU A 59 -6.22 2.81 1.12
CA GLU A 59 -6.07 1.39 0.89
C GLU A 59 -4.72 1.12 0.23
N TYR A 60 -4.04 0.07 0.69
CA TYR A 60 -2.91 -0.52 -0.02
C TYR A 60 -3.18 -2.00 -0.29
N PHE A 61 -2.38 -2.61 -1.14
CA PHE A 61 -2.55 -4.01 -1.50
C PHE A 61 -1.22 -4.74 -1.59
N VAL A 62 -1.30 -6.05 -1.35
CA VAL A 62 -0.29 -7.05 -1.67
C VAL A 62 -0.87 -7.94 -2.76
N ALA A 63 -0.11 -8.18 -3.84
CA ALA A 63 -0.54 -9.04 -4.93
C ALA A 63 0.56 -10.02 -5.34
N PHE A 64 0.12 -11.22 -5.71
CA PHE A 64 0.96 -12.29 -6.24
C PHE A 64 0.54 -12.55 -7.69
N PRO A 65 1.28 -12.02 -8.68
CA PRO A 65 0.89 -12.13 -10.10
C PRO A 65 0.66 -13.57 -10.56
N LYS A 66 1.44 -14.52 -10.03
CA LYS A 66 1.28 -15.95 -10.30
C LYS A 66 -0.10 -16.49 -9.94
N TYR A 67 -0.77 -15.89 -8.97
CA TYR A 67 -2.07 -16.29 -8.44
C TYR A 67 -3.18 -15.29 -8.78
N GLN A 68 -2.97 -14.36 -9.73
CA GLN A 68 -3.91 -13.27 -10.04
C GLN A 68 -5.35 -13.71 -10.37
N THR A 69 -5.55 -14.94 -10.83
CA THR A 69 -6.87 -15.49 -11.19
C THR A 69 -7.60 -16.09 -10.00
N GLN A 70 -6.95 -16.18 -8.84
CA GLN A 70 -7.48 -16.67 -7.57
C GLN A 70 -7.76 -15.48 -6.65
N SER A 71 -8.73 -15.62 -5.75
CA SER A 71 -9.06 -14.61 -4.73
C SER A 71 -7.84 -14.26 -3.86
N GLU A 72 -6.96 -15.22 -3.67
CA GLU A 72 -5.73 -15.18 -2.89
C GLU A 72 -4.61 -14.40 -3.61
N GLY A 73 -4.77 -14.15 -4.92
CA GLY A 73 -3.78 -13.44 -5.73
C GLY A 73 -3.65 -11.96 -5.41
N LYS A 74 -4.61 -11.36 -4.69
CA LYS A 74 -4.52 -9.97 -4.25
C LYS A 74 -5.31 -9.74 -2.97
N SER A 75 -4.63 -9.22 -1.96
CA SER A 75 -5.23 -8.77 -0.69
C SER A 75 -5.18 -7.25 -0.59
N VAL A 76 -6.29 -6.63 -0.19
CA VAL A 76 -6.42 -5.17 0.01
C VAL A 76 -6.59 -4.89 1.50
N PHE A 77 -5.83 -3.92 2.00
CA PHE A 77 -5.74 -3.56 3.41
C PHE A 77 -6.16 -2.11 3.61
N ASN A 78 -7.05 -1.90 4.59
CA ASN A 78 -7.57 -0.59 4.95
C ASN A 78 -6.72 0.05 6.03
N VAL A 79 -6.20 1.25 5.78
CA VAL A 79 -5.48 2.04 6.77
C VAL A 79 -6.36 3.21 7.19
N VAL A 80 -6.68 3.27 8.48
CA VAL A 80 -7.41 4.39 9.10
C VAL A 80 -6.59 4.92 10.27
N GLY A 81 -6.41 6.23 10.33
CA GLY A 81 -5.66 6.87 11.40
C GLY A 81 -5.86 8.37 11.44
N ALA A 82 -5.18 9.04 12.37
CA ALA A 82 -5.21 10.49 12.48
C ALA A 82 -3.86 11.05 12.94
N PHE A 83 -3.52 12.26 12.50
CA PHE A 83 -2.30 12.94 12.98
C PHE A 83 -2.50 13.48 14.39
N GLU A 84 -1.67 13.04 15.33
CA GLU A 84 -1.72 13.49 16.73
C GLU A 84 -1.06 14.86 16.98
N GLY A 85 -1.57 15.61 17.96
CA GLY A 85 -0.86 16.77 18.54
C GLY A 85 -0.57 17.87 17.52
N ASN A 86 0.70 18.15 17.21
CA ASN A 86 1.09 19.05 16.10
C ASN A 86 1.88 18.31 15.00
N ARG A 87 1.82 16.98 14.99
CA ARG A 87 2.55 16.16 14.01
C ARG A 87 1.93 16.32 12.61
N THR A 88 2.81 16.42 11.62
CA THR A 88 2.45 16.44 10.19
C THR A 88 2.89 15.18 9.47
N ARG A 89 3.54 14.26 10.18
CA ARG A 89 4.05 12.99 9.64
C ARG A 89 3.74 11.87 10.61
N MET A 90 3.44 10.69 10.05
CA MET A 90 3.31 9.45 10.79
C MET A 90 3.88 8.29 9.96
N ILE A 91 4.32 7.24 10.64
CA ILE A 91 4.70 5.97 10.02
C ILE A 91 3.67 4.94 10.45
N TYR A 92 3.01 4.34 9.48
CA TYR A 92 2.18 3.16 9.65
C TYR A 92 3.06 1.93 9.41
N ARG A 93 2.98 0.94 10.29
CA ARG A 93 3.62 -0.37 10.13
C ARG A 93 2.52 -1.42 10.10
N ASP A 94 2.61 -2.32 9.13
CA ASP A 94 1.74 -3.49 9.03
C ASP A 94 2.61 -4.73 8.93
N ASP A 95 2.34 -5.72 9.78
CA ASP A 95 3.03 -7.00 9.80
C ASP A 95 2.01 -8.06 9.38
N LEU A 96 2.24 -8.69 8.23
CA LEU A 96 1.32 -9.58 7.55
C LEU A 96 1.87 -11.00 7.51
N GLU A 97 0.99 -11.97 7.75
CA GLU A 97 1.27 -13.39 7.54
C GLU A 97 0.34 -13.90 6.43
N MET A 98 0.91 -14.54 5.41
CA MET A 98 0.16 -15.04 4.26
C MET A 98 0.65 -16.43 3.87
N THR A 99 -0.27 -17.35 3.63
CA THR A 99 0.06 -18.70 3.18
C THR A 99 -0.37 -18.90 1.73
N ILE A 100 0.54 -19.36 0.88
CA ILE A 100 0.26 -19.59 -0.54
C ILE A 100 0.60 -21.04 -0.90
N PRO A 101 -0.31 -21.77 -1.57
CA PRO A 101 -0.01 -23.12 -2.03
C PRO A 101 1.06 -23.09 -3.14
N VAL A 102 2.16 -23.81 -2.95
CA VAL A 102 3.26 -23.94 -3.92
C VAL A 102 3.49 -25.41 -4.29
N LYS A 103 3.68 -25.68 -5.59
CA LYS A 103 3.83 -27.08 -6.05
C LYS A 103 5.23 -27.65 -5.77
N VAL A 104 6.25 -26.80 -5.76
CA VAL A 104 7.65 -27.16 -5.50
C VAL A 104 8.35 -25.98 -4.79
N PRO A 105 9.38 -26.21 -3.95
CA PRO A 105 10.05 -25.12 -3.22
C PRO A 105 10.64 -24.01 -4.11
N THR A 106 11.09 -24.35 -5.33
CA THR A 106 11.62 -23.38 -6.30
C THR A 106 10.57 -22.39 -6.81
N ASP A 107 9.30 -22.79 -6.83
CA ASP A 107 8.19 -21.92 -7.20
C ASP A 107 7.97 -20.81 -6.18
N GLY A 108 8.28 -21.14 -4.93
CA GLY A 108 8.42 -20.28 -3.78
C GLY A 108 9.38 -19.13 -3.98
N ALA A 109 10.66 -19.46 -4.17
CA ALA A 109 11.74 -18.48 -4.26
C ALA A 109 11.59 -17.54 -5.47
N ALA A 110 10.76 -17.93 -6.45
CA ALA A 110 10.40 -17.15 -7.62
C ALA A 110 9.06 -16.39 -7.47
N LEU A 111 8.43 -16.37 -6.29
CA LEU A 111 7.23 -15.58 -6.06
C LEU A 111 7.54 -14.08 -6.13
N GLU A 112 6.98 -13.45 -7.16
CA GLU A 112 6.93 -12.00 -7.26
C GLU A 112 5.83 -11.46 -6.34
N ILE A 113 6.19 -10.52 -5.48
CA ILE A 113 5.26 -9.81 -4.59
C ILE A 113 5.17 -8.36 -5.07
N ILE A 114 3.95 -7.91 -5.36
CA ILE A 114 3.68 -6.52 -5.75
C ILE A 114 2.96 -5.81 -4.60
N LEU A 115 3.58 -4.73 -4.13
CA LEU A 115 3.01 -3.79 -3.17
C LEU A 115 2.56 -2.51 -3.89
N GLY A 116 1.38 -2.00 -3.53
CA GLY A 116 0.89 -0.75 -4.12
C GLY A 116 -0.28 -0.13 -3.38
N PHE A 117 -0.63 1.08 -3.79
CA PHE A 117 -1.82 1.77 -3.27
C PHE A 117 -3.02 1.48 -4.17
N GLN A 118 -4.20 1.30 -3.56
CA GLN A 118 -5.45 1.18 -4.30
C GLN A 118 -5.96 2.59 -4.62
N LEU A 119 -5.69 3.04 -5.84
CA LEU A 119 -6.04 4.40 -6.29
C LEU A 119 -7.38 4.42 -6.99
N THR A 120 -8.12 5.51 -6.81
CA THR A 120 -9.23 5.83 -7.70
C THR A 120 -8.71 6.18 -9.12
N PRO A 121 -9.52 6.08 -10.18
CA PRO A 121 -9.09 6.45 -11.53
C PRO A 121 -8.57 7.88 -11.64
N GLU A 122 -9.15 8.81 -10.89
CA GLU A 122 -8.72 10.21 -10.85
C GLU A 122 -7.35 10.38 -10.19
N GLU A 123 -7.13 9.72 -9.05
CA GLU A 123 -5.84 9.70 -8.36
C GLU A 123 -4.78 9.05 -9.24
N LEU A 124 -5.11 7.96 -9.94
CA LEU A 124 -4.18 7.30 -10.85
C LEU A 124 -3.76 8.24 -11.99
N LYS A 125 -4.72 8.95 -12.60
CA LYS A 125 -4.45 9.93 -13.68
C LYS A 125 -3.50 11.02 -13.20
N PHE A 126 -3.74 11.56 -12.00
CA PHE A 126 -2.88 12.60 -11.40
C PHE A 126 -1.48 12.07 -11.06
N ASN A 127 -1.38 10.93 -10.37
CA ASN A 127 -0.09 10.37 -9.96
C ASN A 127 0.77 9.99 -11.19
N ARG A 128 0.16 9.55 -12.29
CA ARG A 128 0.87 9.26 -13.56
C ARG A 128 1.42 10.49 -14.25
N SER A 129 0.71 11.62 -14.25
CA SER A 129 1.18 12.85 -14.92
C SER A 129 2.39 13.48 -14.22
N ARG A 130 2.56 13.26 -12.91
CA ARG A 130 3.76 13.69 -12.17
C ARG A 130 4.98 12.81 -12.38
N LYS A 131 4.82 11.50 -12.63
CA LYS A 131 5.95 10.57 -12.88
C LYS A 131 6.68 10.83 -14.21
N GLN A 132 6.08 11.57 -15.14
CA GLN A 132 6.64 11.87 -16.45
C GLN A 132 7.41 13.21 -16.51
N ARG A 133 7.61 13.88 -15.37
CA ARG A 133 8.47 15.07 -15.24
C ARG A 133 9.65 14.75 -14.35
#